data_AF-A0A8T4EDV3-F1
#
_entry.id   AF-A0A8T4EDV3-F1
#
_cell.length_a   1.000
_cell.length_b   1.000
_cell.length_c   1.000
_cell.angle_alpha   90.00
_cell.angle_beta   90.00
_cell.angle_gamma   90.00
#
_symmetry.space_group_name_H-M   'P 1'
#
loop_
_entity.id
_entity.type
_entity.pdbx_description
1 polymer ?
#
loop_
_entity_poly.entity_id
_entity_poly.type
_entity_poly.pdbx_seq_one_letter_code
_entity_poly.pdbx_strand_id
1 'polypeptide(L)'
;MATTWLSQVIIDIEKTGFFDYALPFMVTFAIFYGILEKTKIFGKKSGKINMVFSLVFSLTILPFVQNVNYTTYLAKMAFIIVGFVCLAMILGIIGYRFEKMKNALLFGLIAVFFIIATEFFHLSFSNLPAEALYFVLVAAVFLIIVWFVTGAKQEPIREIKIEKKTAPKKKQEEQPVMPQITVGDLIEQLKSLPEEQRKEELAQLALHNPQLAKVIEENM
;
A
#
# COMPACT_ATOMS: atom_id res chain seq x y z
N MET A 1 35.27 14.69 -31.08
CA MET A 1 34.57 13.56 -30.43
C MET A 1 33.17 13.52 -31.00
N ALA A 2 32.77 12.43 -31.66
CA ALA A 2 31.43 12.29 -32.19
C ALA A 2 30.45 12.20 -31.01
N THR A 3 29.65 13.25 -30.79
CA THR A 3 28.43 13.10 -29.98
C THR A 3 27.62 12.01 -30.65
N THR A 4 27.23 10.99 -29.90
CA THR A 4 26.44 9.90 -30.45
C THR A 4 25.11 10.49 -30.91
N TRP A 5 24.56 10.02 -32.03
CA TRP A 5 23.27 10.48 -32.57
C TRP A 5 22.16 10.48 -31.51
N LEU A 6 22.24 9.56 -30.54
CA LEU A 6 21.35 9.46 -29.40
C LEU A 6 21.42 10.70 -28.49
N SER A 7 22.61 11.21 -28.19
CA SER A 7 22.78 12.44 -27.40
C SER A 7 22.11 13.62 -28.08
N GLN A 8 22.18 13.70 -29.41
CA GLN A 8 21.54 14.77 -30.16
C GLN A 8 20.02 14.72 -30.03
N VAL A 9 19.41 13.53 -30.19
CA VAL A 9 17.96 13.34 -30.01
C VAL A 9 17.51 13.72 -28.60
N ILE A 10 18.26 13.33 -27.57
CA ILE A 10 17.92 13.67 -26.17
C ILE A 10 17.98 15.19 -25.96
N ILE A 11 19.03 15.85 -26.45
CA ILE A 11 19.18 17.31 -26.36
C ILE A 11 18.06 18.02 -27.12
N ASP A 12 17.67 17.52 -28.28
CA ASP A 12 16.58 18.11 -29.07
C ASP A 12 15.24 17.96 -28.34
N ILE A 13 14.97 16.80 -27.73
CA ILE A 13 13.78 16.58 -26.88
C ILE A 13 13.80 17.50 -25.66
N GLU A 14 14.94 17.64 -24.99
CA GLU A 14 15.10 18.56 -23.84
C GLU A 14 14.80 20.01 -24.25
N LYS A 15 15.36 20.46 -25.37
CA LYS A 15 15.13 21.82 -25.90
C LYS A 15 13.69 22.10 -26.30
N THR A 16 12.90 21.08 -26.64
CA THR A 16 11.46 21.27 -26.89
C THR A 16 10.65 21.55 -25.61
N GLY A 17 11.28 21.46 -24.44
CA GLY A 17 10.60 21.55 -23.15
C GLY A 17 9.78 20.29 -22.84
N PHE A 18 9.96 19.20 -23.58
CA PHE A 18 9.18 17.98 -23.39
C PHE A 18 9.23 17.50 -21.93
N PHE A 19 10.41 17.51 -21.30
CA PHE A 19 10.55 17.13 -19.90
C PHE A 19 9.89 18.12 -18.93
N ASP A 20 9.87 19.42 -19.26
CA ASP A 20 9.24 20.46 -18.45
C ASP A 20 7.71 20.32 -18.40
N TYR A 21 7.08 19.70 -19.42
CA TYR A 21 5.63 19.46 -19.45
C TYR A 21 5.25 18.02 -19.15
N ALA A 22 5.90 17.06 -19.80
CA ALA A 22 5.52 15.66 -19.74
C ALA A 22 5.81 15.05 -18.35
N LEU A 23 6.91 15.46 -17.71
CA LEU A 23 7.29 14.91 -16.41
C LEU A 23 6.31 15.38 -15.32
N PRO A 24 6.01 16.69 -15.15
CA PRO A 24 4.98 17.12 -14.21
C PRO A 24 3.62 16.51 -14.51
N PHE A 25 3.22 16.46 -15.78
CA PHE A 25 1.96 15.83 -16.20
C PHE A 25 1.85 14.38 -15.74
N MET A 26 2.86 13.54 -16.00
CA MET A 26 2.86 12.12 -15.65
C MET A 26 2.80 11.92 -14.13
N VAL A 27 3.50 12.76 -13.36
CA VAL A 27 3.51 12.70 -11.90
C VAL A 27 2.15 13.10 -11.34
N THR A 28 1.60 14.22 -11.79
CA THR A 28 0.27 14.68 -11.37
C THR A 28 -0.81 13.65 -11.74
N PHE A 29 -0.72 13.07 -12.94
CA PHE A 29 -1.61 12.00 -13.38
C PHE A 29 -1.55 10.77 -12.49
N ALA A 30 -0.34 10.26 -12.20
CA ALA A 30 -0.15 9.09 -11.36
C ALA A 30 -0.70 9.32 -9.94
N ILE A 31 -0.48 10.52 -9.38
CA ILE A 31 -0.99 10.89 -8.05
C ILE A 31 -2.52 10.91 -8.05
N PHE A 32 -3.16 11.65 -8.96
CA PHE A 32 -4.63 11.71 -9.01
C PHE A 32 -5.25 10.34 -9.29
N TYR A 33 -4.69 9.58 -10.22
CA TYR A 33 -5.16 8.23 -10.53
C TYR A 33 -5.08 7.32 -9.29
N GLY A 34 -3.93 7.32 -8.60
CA GLY A 34 -3.72 6.54 -7.39
C GLY A 34 -4.67 6.92 -6.25
N ILE A 35 -4.93 8.22 -6.06
CA ILE A 35 -5.89 8.71 -5.07
C ILE A 35 -7.31 8.24 -5.40
N LEU A 36 -7.76 8.39 -6.65
CA LEU A 36 -9.09 7.96 -7.09
C LEU A 36 -9.28 6.45 -6.96
N GLU A 37 -8.25 5.66 -7.29
CA GLU A 37 -8.28 4.20 -7.19
C GLU A 37 -8.32 3.73 -5.73
N LYS A 38 -7.58 4.38 -4.83
CA LYS A 38 -7.57 4.03 -3.39
C LYS A 38 -8.85 4.44 -2.67
N THR A 39 -9.39 5.61 -3.01
CA THR A 39 -10.61 6.15 -2.36
C THR A 39 -11.88 5.50 -2.89
N LYS A 40 -11.85 4.92 -4.11
CA LYS A 40 -13.00 4.24 -4.75
C LYS A 40 -14.24 5.13 -4.84
N ILE A 41 -14.06 6.43 -5.06
CA ILE A 41 -15.16 7.42 -5.12
C ILE A 41 -16.23 7.03 -6.14
N PHE A 42 -15.82 6.44 -7.28
CA PHE A 42 -16.72 6.02 -8.35
C PHE A 42 -17.11 4.52 -8.29
N GLY A 43 -16.79 3.83 -7.20
CA GLY A 43 -17.15 2.42 -6.97
C GLY A 43 -16.08 1.40 -7.40
N LYS A 44 -16.38 0.10 -7.27
CA LYS A 44 -15.40 -1.00 -7.41
C LYS A 44 -14.94 -1.29 -8.85
N LYS A 45 -15.65 -0.80 -9.87
CA LYS A 45 -15.35 -1.07 -11.30
C LYS A 45 -15.07 0.22 -12.09
N SER A 46 -14.59 1.25 -11.42
CA SER A 46 -14.44 2.58 -12.00
C SER A 46 -13.07 2.88 -12.61
N GLY A 47 -12.19 1.89 -12.81
CA GLY A 47 -10.82 2.14 -13.28
C GLY A 47 -10.72 2.99 -14.55
N LYS A 48 -11.62 2.79 -15.52
CA LYS A 48 -11.70 3.63 -16.74
C LYS A 48 -12.07 5.07 -16.43
N ILE A 49 -13.04 5.28 -15.53
CA ILE A 49 -13.49 6.61 -15.12
C ILE A 49 -12.37 7.32 -14.35
N ASN A 50 -11.73 6.61 -13.41
CA ASN A 50 -10.59 7.12 -12.64
C ASN A 50 -9.46 7.59 -13.57
N MET A 51 -9.13 6.82 -14.60
CA MET A 51 -8.11 7.15 -15.60
C MET A 51 -8.47 8.39 -16.43
N VAL A 52 -9.70 8.47 -16.92
CA VAL A 52 -10.15 9.64 -17.71
C VAL A 52 -10.16 10.89 -16.84
N PHE A 53 -10.66 10.81 -15.61
CA PHE A 53 -10.67 11.94 -14.70
C PHE A 53 -9.27 12.39 -14.32
N SER A 54 -8.37 11.47 -13.94
CA SER A 54 -6.99 11.84 -13.61
C SER A 54 -6.27 12.47 -14.80
N LEU A 55 -6.56 12.02 -16.03
CA LEU A 55 -6.03 12.61 -17.26
C LEU A 55 -6.49 14.06 -17.45
N VAL A 56 -7.80 14.30 -17.37
CA VAL A 56 -8.40 15.63 -17.54
C VAL A 56 -7.90 16.59 -16.46
N PHE A 57 -7.88 16.17 -15.19
CA PHE A 57 -7.36 16.99 -14.09
C PHE A 57 -5.88 17.35 -14.28
N SER A 58 -5.06 16.40 -14.71
CA SER A 58 -3.61 16.65 -14.87
C SER A 58 -3.31 17.60 -16.03
N LEU A 59 -4.05 17.48 -17.14
CA LEU A 59 -3.97 18.45 -18.24
C LEU A 59 -4.46 19.84 -17.82
N THR A 60 -5.50 19.91 -16.99
CA THR A 60 -6.07 21.17 -16.52
C THR A 60 -5.13 21.93 -15.59
N ILE A 61 -4.33 21.20 -14.80
CA ILE A 61 -3.35 21.77 -13.85
C ILE A 61 -2.08 22.24 -14.57
N LEU A 62 -1.78 21.71 -15.77
CA LEU A 62 -0.54 21.96 -16.50
C LEU A 62 -0.18 23.45 -16.71
N PRO A 63 -1.09 24.37 -17.02
CA PRO A 63 -0.74 25.79 -17.18
C PRO A 63 -0.27 26.44 -15.87
N PHE A 64 -0.79 25.98 -14.72
CA PHE A 64 -0.35 26.47 -13.40
C PHE A 64 1.04 25.97 -13.05
N VAL A 65 1.48 24.88 -13.68
CA VAL A 65 2.77 24.23 -13.43
C VAL A 65 3.92 25.16 -13.84
N GLN A 66 3.78 25.89 -14.95
CA GLN A 66 4.85 26.71 -15.53
C GLN A 66 5.33 27.86 -14.62
N ASN A 67 4.48 28.32 -13.70
CA ASN A 67 4.83 29.41 -12.78
C ASN A 67 5.65 28.93 -11.57
N VAL A 68 5.82 27.62 -11.43
CA VAL A 68 6.48 26.99 -10.29
C VAL A 68 7.66 26.21 -10.85
N ASN A 69 8.84 26.27 -10.21
CA ASN A 69 10.02 25.57 -10.71
C ASN A 69 9.93 24.06 -10.40
N TYR A 70 9.15 23.32 -11.19
CA TYR A 70 8.78 21.92 -10.93
C TYR A 70 9.99 21.01 -10.77
N THR A 71 11.05 21.23 -11.54
CA THR A 71 12.29 20.45 -11.43
C THR A 71 12.87 20.57 -10.03
N THR A 72 12.85 21.77 -9.45
CA THR A 72 13.28 22.02 -8.07
C THR A 72 12.35 21.32 -7.06
N TYR A 73 11.04 21.45 -7.20
CA TYR A 73 10.08 20.82 -6.28
C TYR A 73 10.10 19.30 -6.35
N LEU A 74 10.17 18.73 -7.56
CA LEU A 74 10.22 17.30 -7.78
C LEU A 74 11.51 16.70 -7.19
N ALA A 75 12.66 17.36 -7.43
CA ALA A 75 13.92 16.96 -6.80
C ALA A 75 13.81 17.00 -5.27
N LYS A 76 13.29 18.09 -4.69
CA LYS A 76 13.06 18.20 -3.24
C LYS A 76 12.13 17.10 -2.71
N MET A 77 11.02 16.83 -3.38
CA MET A 77 10.08 15.77 -2.99
C MET A 77 10.71 14.38 -3.09
N ALA A 78 11.49 14.11 -4.14
CA ALA A 78 12.23 12.86 -4.27
C ALA A 78 13.21 12.67 -3.11
N PHE A 79 13.95 13.72 -2.73
CA PHE A 79 14.82 13.68 -1.55
C PHE A 79 14.05 13.42 -0.26
N ILE A 80 12.87 14.02 -0.06
CA ILE A 80 12.02 13.77 1.12
C ILE A 80 11.57 12.30 1.16
N ILE A 81 11.12 11.75 0.03
CA ILE A 81 10.68 10.35 -0.07
C ILE A 81 11.86 9.41 0.23
N VAL A 82 13.02 9.65 -0.38
CA VAL A 82 14.24 8.86 -0.11
C VAL A 82 14.64 8.97 1.36
N GLY A 83 14.61 10.17 1.93
CA GLY A 83 14.87 10.40 3.36
C GLY A 83 13.91 9.61 4.25
N PHE A 84 12.62 9.58 3.90
CA PHE A 84 11.61 8.81 4.63
C PHE A 84 11.84 7.30 4.52
N VAL A 85 12.20 6.81 3.32
CA VAL A 85 12.55 5.40 3.11
C VAL A 85 13.79 5.02 3.92
N CYS A 86 14.84 5.82 3.89
CA CYS A 86 16.04 5.62 4.69
C CYS A 86 15.72 5.60 6.20
N LEU A 87 14.90 6.54 6.67
CA LEU A 87 14.46 6.58 8.07
C LEU A 87 13.65 5.33 8.44
N ALA A 88 12.71 4.92 7.59
CA ALA A 88 11.91 3.71 7.78
C ALA A 88 12.79 2.45 7.83
N MET A 89 13.84 2.38 7.00
CA MET A 89 14.83 1.29 7.05
C MET A 89 15.61 1.29 8.37
N ILE A 90 16.10 2.44 8.85
CA ILE A 90 16.81 2.53 10.14
C ILE A 90 15.90 2.10 11.29
N LEU A 91 14.66 2.59 11.33
CA LEU A 91 13.68 2.19 12.34
C LEU A 91 13.35 0.69 12.26
N GLY A 92 13.27 0.14 11.04
CA GLY A 92 13.11 -1.29 10.82
C GLY A 92 14.26 -2.12 11.38
N ILE A 93 15.52 -1.69 11.17
CA ILE A 93 16.72 -2.37 11.67
C ILE A 93 16.78 -2.35 13.20
N ILE A 94 16.35 -1.25 13.84
CA ILE A 94 16.29 -1.13 15.30
C ILE A 94 15.19 -2.03 15.91
N GLY A 95 14.37 -2.68 15.08
CA GLY A 95 13.28 -3.54 15.53
C GLY A 95 12.05 -2.74 16.00
N TYR A 96 11.93 -1.49 15.57
CA TYR A 96 10.84 -0.61 15.94
C TYR A 96 9.55 -1.07 15.24
N ARG A 97 8.55 -1.51 16.02
CA ARG A 97 7.24 -1.96 15.49
C ARG A 97 6.21 -0.83 15.57
N PHE A 98 5.71 -0.39 14.41
CA PHE A 98 4.70 0.67 14.30
C PHE A 98 3.37 0.35 15.01
N GLU A 99 3.10 -0.92 15.33
CA GLU A 99 1.85 -1.37 15.95
C GLU A 99 1.56 -0.76 17.32
N LYS A 100 2.60 -0.36 18.08
CA LYS A 100 2.42 0.12 19.47
C LYS A 100 2.25 1.62 19.63
N MET A 101 2.39 2.43 18.57
CA MET A 101 2.24 3.88 18.69
C MET A 101 1.35 4.48 17.62
N LYS A 102 0.08 4.62 17.98
CA LYS A 102 -0.89 5.48 17.27
C LYS A 102 -0.36 6.90 17.01
N ASN A 103 0.55 7.41 17.84
CA ASN A 103 1.02 8.79 17.79
C ASN A 103 2.35 8.98 17.04
N ALA A 104 3.13 7.92 16.79
CA ALA A 104 4.43 8.04 16.13
C ALA A 104 4.28 8.41 14.64
N LEU A 105 3.26 7.85 13.98
CA LEU A 105 2.93 8.20 12.60
C LEU A 105 2.46 9.66 12.51
N LEU A 106 1.67 10.13 13.47
CA LEU A 106 1.23 11.51 13.56
C LEU A 106 2.42 12.47 13.73
N PHE A 107 3.39 12.13 14.59
CA PHE A 107 4.60 12.92 14.80
C PHE A 107 5.52 12.97 13.58
N GLY A 108 5.70 11.83 12.88
CA GLY A 108 6.45 11.80 11.62
C GLY A 108 5.79 12.68 10.56
N LEU A 109 4.46 12.66 10.49
CA LEU A 109 3.69 13.48 9.55
C LEU A 109 3.76 14.97 9.90
N ILE A 110 3.74 15.32 11.20
CA ILE A 110 3.93 16.70 11.70
C ILE A 110 5.35 17.19 11.39
N ALA A 111 6.38 16.38 11.60
CA ALA A 111 7.76 16.76 11.32
C ALA A 111 8.00 17.00 9.81
N VAL A 112 7.46 16.13 8.96
CA VAL A 112 7.51 16.31 7.50
C VAL A 112 6.72 17.55 7.08
N PHE A 113 5.52 17.75 7.64
CA PHE A 113 4.72 18.95 7.38
C PHE A 113 5.45 20.23 7.80
N PHE A 114 6.16 20.21 8.92
CA PHE A 114 6.95 21.35 9.40
C PHE A 114 8.10 21.69 8.46
N ILE A 115 8.84 20.69 7.95
CA ILE A 115 9.91 20.89 6.96
C ILE A 115 9.36 21.47 5.66
N ILE A 116 8.21 20.96 5.19
CA ILE A 116 7.55 21.49 4.00
C ILE A 116 7.08 22.93 4.25
N ALA A 117 6.50 23.22 5.41
CA ALA A 117 6.01 24.55 5.75
C ALA A 117 7.13 25.59 5.86
N THR A 118 8.29 25.25 6.44
CA THR A 118 9.40 26.21 6.54
C THR A 118 9.95 26.60 5.17
N GLU A 119 9.97 25.67 4.22
CA GLU A 119 10.35 25.92 2.82
C GLU A 119 9.27 26.71 2.06
N PHE A 120 7.98 26.36 2.23
CA PHE A 120 6.89 26.99 1.48
C PHE A 120 6.55 28.40 1.95
N PHE A 121 6.63 28.67 3.25
CA PHE A 121 6.25 29.96 3.82
C PHE A 121 7.38 30.98 3.87
N HIS A 122 8.57 30.63 3.37
CA HIS A 122 9.77 31.47 3.48
C HIS A 122 9.87 32.12 4.86
N LEU A 123 9.77 31.30 5.92
CA LEU A 123 9.93 31.77 7.30
C LEU A 123 11.36 32.29 7.46
N SER A 124 11.56 33.55 7.08
CA SER A 124 12.83 34.26 7.18
C SER A 124 13.06 34.58 8.63
N PHE A 125 13.78 33.70 9.31
CA PHE A 125 14.44 34.05 10.55
C PHE A 125 15.55 35.05 10.20
N SER A 126 15.22 36.34 10.33
CA SER A 126 15.95 37.49 9.78
C SER A 126 17.44 37.60 10.12
N ASN A 127 17.94 36.78 11.04
CA ASN A 127 19.31 36.88 11.58
C ASN A 127 20.14 35.60 11.42
N LEU A 128 19.62 34.55 10.77
CA LEU A 128 20.35 33.31 10.55
C LEU A 128 20.56 33.08 9.05
N PRO A 129 21.80 32.78 8.60
CA PRO A 129 22.02 32.32 7.24
C PRO A 129 21.17 31.08 6.99
N ALA A 130 20.47 31.04 5.86
CA ALA A 130 19.47 30.02 5.57
C ALA A 130 20.06 28.61 5.70
N GLU A 131 21.32 28.45 5.30
CA GLU A 131 22.09 27.20 5.36
C GLU A 131 22.27 26.71 6.81
N ALA A 132 22.54 27.62 7.75
CA ALA A 132 22.70 27.28 9.17
C ALA A 132 21.35 26.90 9.79
N LEU A 133 20.26 27.54 9.37
CA LEU A 133 18.91 27.18 9.83
C LEU A 133 18.55 25.75 9.39
N TYR A 134 18.82 25.38 8.14
CA TYR A 134 18.62 24.01 7.65
C TYR A 134 19.44 23.00 8.46
N PHE A 135 20.71 23.29 8.72
CA PHE A 135 21.57 22.41 9.51
C PHE A 135 21.05 22.23 10.94
N VAL A 136 20.65 23.33 11.59
CA VAL A 136 20.10 23.32 12.95
C VAL A 136 18.76 22.58 12.99
N LEU A 137 17.90 22.74 11.99
CA LEU A 137 16.60 22.08 11.92
C LEU A 137 16.75 20.57 11.67
N VAL A 138 17.64 20.17 10.77
CA VAL A 138 17.99 18.76 10.55
C VAL A 138 18.60 18.16 11.83
N ALA A 139 19.53 18.86 12.48
CA ALA A 139 20.13 18.43 13.73
C ALA A 139 19.09 18.33 14.86
N ALA A 140 18.16 19.28 14.96
CA ALA A 140 17.09 19.27 15.95
C ALA A 140 16.11 18.11 15.72
N VAL A 141 15.68 17.88 14.47
CA VAL A 141 14.83 16.73 14.11
C VAL A 141 15.56 15.42 14.41
N PHE A 142 16.86 15.33 14.07
CA PHE A 142 17.68 14.17 14.39
C PHE A 142 17.79 13.93 15.90
N LEU A 143 18.05 14.98 16.69
CA LEU A 143 18.11 14.89 18.15
C LEU A 143 16.75 14.53 18.77
N ILE A 144 15.65 15.04 18.24
CA ILE A 144 14.29 14.67 18.66
C ILE A 144 14.04 13.19 18.37
N ILE A 145 14.41 12.70 17.18
CA ILE A 145 14.30 11.29 16.82
C ILE A 145 15.16 10.45 17.76
N VAL A 146 16.42 10.81 17.99
CA VAL A 146 17.33 10.10 18.89
C VAL A 146 16.80 10.09 20.31
N TRP A 147 16.38 11.23 20.84
CA TRP A 147 15.80 11.36 22.17
C TRP A 147 14.50 10.54 22.32
N PHE A 148 13.68 10.50 21.29
CA PHE A 148 12.45 9.70 21.26
C PHE A 148 12.73 8.20 21.17
N VAL A 149 13.71 7.80 20.36
CA VAL A 149 14.13 6.40 20.20
C VAL A 149 14.82 5.89 21.47
N THR A 150 15.71 6.68 22.06
CA THR A 150 16.44 6.31 23.30
C THR A 150 15.59 6.48 24.56
N GLY A 151 14.62 7.38 24.55
CA GLY A 151 13.68 7.61 25.65
C GLY A 151 12.59 6.55 25.79
N ALA A 152 12.42 5.68 24.79
CA ALA A 152 11.56 4.51 24.89
C ALA A 152 12.17 3.51 25.88
N LYS A 153 11.86 3.68 27.19
CA LYS A 153 12.13 2.69 28.22
C LYS A 153 11.63 1.35 27.71
N GLN A 154 12.56 0.42 27.45
CA GLN A 154 12.22 -0.96 27.22
C GLN A 154 11.45 -1.42 28.46
N GLU A 155 10.15 -1.63 28.30
CA GLU A 155 9.40 -2.33 29.33
C GLU A 155 10.15 -3.65 29.53
N PRO A 156 10.59 -3.95 30.77
CA PRO A 156 11.33 -5.17 31.05
C PRO A 156 10.49 -6.29 30.46
N ILE A 157 11.09 -7.07 29.56
CA ILE A 157 10.49 -8.21 28.90
C ILE A 157 9.73 -8.92 29.99
N ARG A 158 8.39 -8.76 30.02
CA ARG A 158 7.56 -9.46 31.00
C ARG A 158 7.90 -10.89 30.73
N GLU A 159 8.62 -11.51 31.67
CA GLU A 159 8.87 -12.94 31.63
C GLU A 159 7.54 -13.55 31.25
N ILE A 160 7.53 -14.23 30.11
CA ILE A 160 6.38 -14.98 29.67
C ILE A 160 6.23 -16.01 30.78
N LYS A 161 5.44 -15.65 31.80
CA LYS A 161 4.93 -16.58 32.77
C LYS A 161 4.16 -17.52 31.86
N ILE A 162 4.77 -18.67 31.57
CA ILE A 162 4.11 -19.80 30.96
C ILE A 162 3.11 -20.25 32.01
N GLU A 163 2.07 -19.44 32.19
CA GLU A 163 0.82 -19.87 32.72
C GLU A 163 0.44 -20.99 31.76
N LYS A 164 0.52 -22.23 32.26
CA LYS A 164 -0.06 -23.41 31.64
C LYS A 164 -1.52 -23.04 31.37
N LYS A 165 -1.75 -22.40 30.23
CA LYS A 165 -3.06 -22.06 29.72
C LYS A 165 -3.62 -23.41 29.32
N THR A 166 -4.34 -24.01 30.27
CA THR A 166 -5.36 -25.02 30.04
C THR A 166 -5.98 -24.70 28.68
N ALA A 167 -5.86 -25.65 27.76
CA ALA A 167 -6.17 -25.48 26.35
C ALA A 167 -7.39 -24.56 26.18
N PRO A 168 -7.27 -23.45 25.43
CA PRO A 168 -8.45 -22.68 25.09
C PRO A 168 -9.39 -23.65 24.36
N LYS A 169 -10.53 -23.96 24.99
CA LYS A 169 -11.70 -24.51 24.31
C LYS A 169 -11.87 -23.64 23.07
N LYS A 170 -11.57 -24.22 21.91
CA LYS A 170 -11.89 -23.64 20.60
C LYS A 170 -13.32 -23.14 20.70
N LYS A 171 -13.48 -21.82 20.75
CA LYS A 171 -14.73 -21.20 20.34
C LYS A 171 -14.79 -21.55 18.86
N GLN A 172 -15.56 -22.59 18.54
CA GLN A 172 -15.95 -22.90 17.18
C GLN A 172 -16.49 -21.59 16.61
N GLU A 173 -15.71 -20.99 15.72
CA GLU A 173 -16.28 -20.12 14.71
C GLU A 173 -17.37 -20.97 14.06
N GLU A 174 -18.62 -20.49 14.16
CA GLU A 174 -19.75 -20.98 13.38
C GLU A 174 -19.37 -20.83 11.91
N GLN A 175 -18.69 -21.85 11.39
CA GLN A 175 -18.78 -22.16 9.98
C GLN A 175 -20.27 -22.31 9.69
N PRO A 176 -20.80 -21.67 8.63
CA PRO A 176 -22.17 -21.91 8.21
C PRO A 176 -22.33 -23.42 8.13
N VAL A 177 -23.22 -23.96 8.97
CA VAL A 177 -23.52 -25.39 9.00
C VAL A 177 -24.07 -25.70 7.62
N MET A 178 -23.19 -26.14 6.71
CA MET A 178 -23.65 -26.72 5.47
C MET A 178 -24.50 -27.91 5.91
N PRO A 179 -25.75 -28.00 5.44
CA PRO A 179 -26.62 -29.09 5.79
C PRO A 179 -25.83 -30.37 5.55
N GLN A 180 -25.64 -31.16 6.61
CA GLN A 180 -25.01 -32.46 6.47
C GLN A 180 -26.00 -33.31 5.69
N ILE A 181 -25.84 -33.33 4.36
CA ILE A 181 -26.59 -34.22 3.49
C ILE A 181 -26.18 -35.62 3.90
N THR A 182 -27.12 -36.38 4.45
CA THR A 182 -26.85 -37.75 4.86
C THR A 182 -26.71 -38.63 3.63
N VAL A 183 -26.05 -39.78 3.77
CA VAL A 183 -25.92 -40.75 2.66
C VAL A 183 -27.30 -41.19 2.16
N GLY A 184 -28.31 -41.23 3.05
CA GLY A 184 -29.70 -41.53 2.69
C GLY A 184 -30.31 -40.51 1.74
N ASP A 185 -30.12 -39.22 2.01
CA ASP A 185 -30.65 -38.13 1.17
C ASP A 185 -30.04 -38.16 -0.24
N LEU A 186 -28.74 -38.50 -0.35
CA LEU A 186 -28.06 -38.68 -1.63
C LEU A 186 -28.59 -39.87 -2.42
N ILE A 187 -28.88 -41.00 -1.76
CA ILE A 187 -29.46 -42.18 -2.41
C ILE A 187 -30.86 -41.86 -2.95
N GLU A 188 -31.67 -41.14 -2.18
CA GLU A 188 -33.03 -40.77 -2.58
C GLU A 188 -33.02 -39.77 -3.75
N GLN A 189 -32.11 -38.80 -3.72
CA GLN A 189 -31.90 -37.88 -4.84
C GLN A 189 -31.43 -38.61 -6.11
N LEU A 190 -30.48 -39.55 -6.00
CA LEU A 190 -29.98 -40.35 -7.14
C LEU A 190 -31.02 -41.31 -7.70
N LYS A 191 -31.92 -41.86 -6.87
CA LYS A 191 -33.04 -42.71 -7.32
C LYS A 191 -34.05 -41.92 -8.15
N SER A 192 -34.21 -40.63 -7.89
CA SER A 192 -35.12 -39.75 -8.65
C SER A 192 -34.62 -39.38 -10.05
N LEU A 193 -33.32 -39.57 -10.34
CA LEU A 193 -32.71 -39.21 -11.62
C LEU A 193 -32.91 -40.32 -12.69
N PRO A 194 -33.05 -39.94 -13.98
CA PRO A 194 -32.98 -40.85 -15.12
C PRO A 194 -31.69 -41.68 -15.11
N GLU A 195 -31.74 -42.93 -15.60
CA GLU A 195 -30.60 -43.86 -15.50
C GLU A 195 -29.28 -43.32 -16.07
N GLU A 196 -29.33 -42.55 -17.16
CA GLU A 196 -28.12 -41.99 -17.76
C GLU A 196 -27.45 -40.92 -16.88
N GLN A 197 -28.25 -40.03 -16.29
CA GLN A 197 -27.74 -38.98 -15.39
C GLN A 197 -27.22 -39.56 -14.08
N ARG A 198 -27.88 -40.60 -13.57
CA ARG A 198 -27.46 -41.31 -12.36
C ARG A 198 -26.08 -41.96 -12.53
N LYS A 199 -25.80 -42.56 -13.69
CA LYS A 199 -24.49 -43.15 -14.00
C LYS A 199 -23.40 -42.07 -14.10
N GLU A 200 -23.72 -40.93 -14.68
CA GLU A 200 -22.79 -39.80 -14.79
C GLU A 200 -22.46 -39.19 -13.42
N GLU A 201 -23.46 -38.96 -12.56
CA GLU A 201 -23.23 -38.46 -11.20
C GLU A 201 -22.47 -39.46 -10.32
N LEU A 202 -22.78 -40.76 -10.41
CA LEU A 202 -22.01 -41.80 -9.71
C LEU A 202 -20.56 -41.84 -10.15
N ALA A 203 -20.28 -41.64 -11.45
CA ALA A 203 -18.92 -41.58 -11.97
C ALA A 203 -18.16 -40.34 -11.46
N GLN A 204 -18.81 -39.17 -11.42
CA GLN A 204 -18.22 -37.95 -10.85
C GLN A 204 -17.97 -38.08 -9.34
N LEU A 205 -18.89 -38.73 -8.62
CA LEU A 205 -18.75 -38.99 -7.18
C LEU A 205 -17.61 -39.99 -6.91
N ALA A 206 -17.47 -41.03 -7.73
CA ALA A 206 -16.37 -41.99 -7.63
C ALA A 206 -14.99 -41.34 -7.82
N LEU A 207 -14.90 -40.29 -8.64
CA LEU A 207 -13.66 -39.53 -8.86
C LEU A 207 -13.24 -38.71 -7.62
N HIS A 208 -14.20 -38.18 -6.87
CA HIS A 208 -13.94 -37.35 -5.68
C HIS A 208 -13.90 -38.16 -4.38
N ASN A 209 -14.75 -39.18 -4.26
CA ASN A 209 -14.89 -40.02 -3.07
C ASN A 209 -15.27 -41.47 -3.45
N PRO A 210 -14.28 -42.33 -3.77
CA PRO A 210 -14.53 -43.69 -4.26
C PRO A 210 -15.17 -44.62 -3.22
N GLN A 211 -15.03 -44.32 -1.92
CA GLN A 211 -15.69 -45.12 -0.87
C GLN A 211 -17.18 -44.81 -0.78
N LEU A 212 -17.57 -43.54 -0.90
CA LEU A 212 -18.97 -43.14 -0.88
C LEU A 212 -19.74 -43.67 -2.09
N ALA A 213 -19.12 -43.65 -3.27
CA ALA A 213 -19.72 -44.22 -4.49
C ALA A 213 -20.04 -45.71 -4.35
N LYS A 214 -19.14 -46.51 -3.77
CA LYS A 214 -19.37 -47.94 -3.51
C LYS A 214 -20.54 -48.18 -2.55
N VAL A 215 -20.61 -47.40 -1.47
CA VAL A 215 -21.71 -47.53 -0.49
C VAL A 215 -23.06 -47.19 -1.13
N ILE A 216 -23.10 -46.18 -2.00
CA ILE A 216 -24.34 -45.83 -2.71
C ILE A 216 -24.70 -46.94 -3.71
N GLU A 217 -23.75 -47.43 -4.49
CA GLU A 217 -23.95 -48.52 -5.46
C GLU A 217 -24.46 -49.82 -4.79
N GLU A 218 -24.00 -50.14 -3.58
CA GLU A 218 -24.48 -51.30 -2.79
C GLU A 218 -25.91 -51.11 -2.23
N ASN A 219 -26.39 -49.87 -2.07
CA ASN A 219 -27.69 -49.55 -1.48
C ASN A 219 -28.75 -49.06 -2.49
N MET A 220 -28.40 -48.96 -3.78
CA MET A 220 -29.31 -48.56 -4.85
C MET A 220 -30.10 -49.74 -5.40
#